data_AF-J3FZL2-F1
#
_entry.id   AF-J3FZL2-F1
#
_cell.length_a   1.000
_cell.length_b   1.000
_cell.length_c   1.000
_cell.angle_alpha   90.00
_cell.angle_beta   90.00
_cell.angle_gamma   90.00
#
_symmetry.space_group_name_H-M   'P 1'
#
loop_
_entity.id
_entity.type
_entity.pdbx_description
1 polymer ?
#
loop_
_entity_poly.entity_id
_entity_poly.type
_entity_poly.pdbx_seq_one_letter_code
_entity_poly.pdbx_strand_id
1 'polypeptide(L)'
;MARHGAQLLDVVLGFVKAIFGLVSQFIGYVDRYKTVAARGVAAGLKKGRMQLRWNAKRNTTLKPNEHHDDAPQQAKNPNGDSVDTVERTATHNCPVSMVTGEELLTLTDGRLDGILPFDFTRLYRTSAVELDSGLGFGWSHSLSQRLELDGEQVIWVDHENRRTPFPRPTAARPV
;
A
#
# COMPACT_ATOMS: atom_id res chain seq x y z
N MET A 1 10.43 0.77 71.39
CA MET A 1 10.73 -0.35 70.47
C MET A 1 9.50 -1.06 69.89
N ALA A 2 8.34 -1.14 70.58
CA ALA A 2 7.18 -1.91 70.09
C ALA A 2 6.40 -1.32 68.88
N ARG A 3 6.39 0.00 68.70
CA ARG A 3 5.57 0.68 67.68
C ARG A 3 6.08 0.52 66.23
N HIS A 4 7.40 0.40 66.05
CA HIS A 4 8.01 0.21 64.73
C HIS A 4 7.89 -1.24 64.22
N GLY A 5 7.85 -2.22 65.14
CA GLY A 5 7.68 -3.64 64.78
C GLY A 5 6.29 -3.98 64.26
N ALA A 6 5.25 -3.36 64.83
CA ALA A 6 3.87 -3.51 64.36
C ALA A 6 3.66 -2.92 62.95
N GLN A 7 4.30 -1.77 62.67
CA GLN A 7 4.24 -1.13 61.35
C GLN A 7 4.98 -1.94 60.27
N LEU A 8 6.14 -2.53 60.61
CA LEU A 8 6.88 -3.39 59.68
C LEU A 8 6.10 -4.66 59.31
N LEU A 9 5.44 -5.29 60.29
CA LEU A 9 4.61 -6.48 60.03
C LEU A 9 3.40 -6.16 59.14
N ASP A 10 2.75 -5.02 59.35
CA ASP A 10 1.61 -4.60 58.54
C ASP A 10 2.02 -4.31 57.08
N VAL A 11 3.17 -3.67 56.87
CA VAL A 11 3.73 -3.44 55.53
C VAL A 11 4.07 -4.75 54.81
N VAL A 12 4.67 -5.71 55.52
CA VAL A 12 5.01 -7.02 54.94
C VAL A 12 3.75 -7.82 54.59
N LEU A 13 2.73 -7.80 55.45
CA LEU A 13 1.44 -8.43 55.17
C LEU A 13 0.72 -7.78 53.98
N GLY A 14 0.76 -6.45 53.87
CA GLY A 14 0.22 -5.72 52.73
C GLY A 14 0.90 -6.09 51.42
N PHE A 15 2.23 -6.22 51.43
CA PHE A 15 3.02 -6.63 50.27
C PHE A 15 2.71 -8.05 49.81
N VAL A 16 2.64 -9.02 50.73
CA VAL A 16 2.29 -10.41 50.40
C VAL A 16 0.87 -10.48 49.82
N LYS A 17 -0.07 -9.72 50.37
CA LYS A 17 -1.45 -9.65 49.88
C LYS A 17 -1.52 -9.05 48.46
N ALA A 18 -0.70 -8.05 48.17
CA ALA A 18 -0.59 -7.46 46.83
C ALA A 18 -0.02 -8.46 45.81
N ILE A 19 1.03 -9.21 46.16
CA ILE A 19 1.57 -10.27 45.29
C ILE A 19 0.50 -11.33 45.00
N PHE A 20 -0.22 -11.79 46.02
CA PHE A 20 -1.26 -12.80 45.84
C PHE A 20 -2.42 -12.29 44.97
N GLY A 21 -2.77 -11.00 45.09
CA GLY A 21 -3.72 -10.34 44.21
C GLY A 21 -3.27 -10.37 42.74
N LEU A 22 -2.00 -10.05 42.49
CA LEU A 22 -1.46 -10.00 41.13
C LEU A 22 -1.36 -11.39 40.48
N VAL A 23 -0.95 -12.41 41.25
CA VAL A 23 -0.90 -13.80 40.80
C VAL A 23 -2.31 -14.34 40.52
N SER A 24 -3.28 -14.09 41.39
CA SER A 24 -4.66 -14.54 41.17
C SER A 24 -5.31 -13.86 39.96
N GLN A 25 -5.03 -12.57 39.73
CA GLN A 25 -5.49 -11.87 38.54
C GLN A 25 -4.85 -12.43 37.25
N PHE A 26 -3.56 -12.79 37.29
CA PHE A 26 -2.86 -13.42 36.18
C PHE A 26 -3.43 -14.83 35.88
N ILE A 27 -3.67 -15.65 36.90
CA ILE A 27 -4.28 -16.97 36.75
C ILE A 27 -5.67 -16.85 36.09
N GLY A 28 -6.50 -15.89 36.54
CA GLY A 28 -7.81 -15.62 35.93
C GLY A 28 -7.72 -15.09 34.49
N TYR A 29 -6.62 -14.43 34.11
CA TYR A 29 -6.38 -14.01 32.73
C TYR A 29 -5.98 -15.19 31.83
N VAL A 30 -5.11 -16.07 32.30
CA VAL A 30 -4.68 -17.28 31.57
C VAL A 30 -5.86 -18.25 31.35
N ASP A 31 -6.80 -18.34 32.28
CA ASP A 31 -7.97 -19.21 32.14
C ASP A 31 -8.90 -18.77 30.99
N ARG A 32 -9.00 -17.45 30.74
CA ARG A 32 -9.69 -16.90 29.57
C ARG A 32 -9.01 -17.25 28.24
N TYR A 33 -7.69 -17.47 28.23
CA TYR A 33 -6.98 -17.97 27.05
C TYR A 33 -7.25 -19.45 26.79
N LYS A 34 -7.38 -20.28 27.85
CA LYS A 34 -7.71 -21.70 27.71
C LYS A 34 -9.07 -21.91 27.04
N THR A 35 -10.07 -21.09 27.37
CA THR A 35 -11.41 -21.19 26.76
C THR A 35 -11.43 -20.82 25.27
N VAL A 36 -10.60 -19.85 24.84
CA VAL A 36 -10.47 -19.50 23.42
C VAL A 36 -9.79 -20.61 22.63
N ALA A 37 -8.80 -21.27 23.21
CA ALA A 37 -8.06 -22.32 22.52
C ALA A 37 -8.73 -23.72 22.63
N ALA A 38 -9.66 -23.90 23.57
CA ALA A 38 -10.54 -25.08 23.65
C ALA A 38 -11.65 -25.11 22.58
N ARG A 39 -11.90 -24.02 21.83
CA ARG A 39 -12.88 -23.99 20.73
C ARG A 39 -12.50 -24.86 19.52
N GLY A 40 -11.31 -25.49 19.52
CA GLY A 40 -10.87 -26.49 18.54
C GLY A 40 -10.98 -27.95 19.01
N VAL A 41 -11.57 -28.22 20.18
CA VAL A 41 -11.66 -29.58 20.73
C VAL A 41 -12.77 -30.37 20.03
N ALA A 42 -12.38 -31.20 19.06
CA ALA A 42 -13.19 -32.36 18.70
C ALA A 42 -12.89 -33.47 19.71
N ALA A 43 -13.77 -33.65 20.71
CA ALA A 43 -13.68 -34.78 21.63
C ALA A 43 -14.20 -36.04 20.92
N GLY A 44 -13.30 -36.88 20.44
CA GLY A 44 -13.62 -38.21 19.94
C GLY A 44 -13.27 -39.27 20.97
N LEU A 45 -14.23 -40.12 21.34
CA LEU A 45 -13.97 -41.33 22.11
C LEU A 45 -13.45 -42.42 21.17
N LYS A 46 -12.15 -42.74 21.23
CA LYS A 46 -11.56 -43.87 20.47
C LYS A 46 -10.98 -44.88 21.45
N LYS A 47 -11.57 -46.08 21.52
CA LYS A 47 -11.19 -47.19 22.42
C LYS A 47 -11.06 -46.78 23.89
N GLY A 48 -12.10 -46.13 24.44
CA GLY A 48 -12.22 -45.85 25.87
C GLY A 48 -11.26 -44.81 26.44
N ARG A 49 -10.42 -44.16 25.60
CA ARG A 49 -9.56 -43.04 26.01
C ARG A 49 -10.02 -41.77 25.31
N MET A 50 -10.29 -40.73 26.09
CA MET A 50 -10.66 -39.42 25.59
C MET A 50 -9.44 -38.77 24.93
N GLN A 51 -9.48 -38.58 23.61
CA GLN A 51 -8.43 -37.89 22.87
C GLN A 51 -8.82 -36.42 22.67
N LEU A 52 -8.13 -35.52 23.35
CA LEU A 52 -8.26 -34.08 23.14
C LEU A 52 -7.29 -33.65 22.04
N ARG A 53 -7.80 -33.26 20.88
CA ARG A 53 -6.99 -32.63 19.82
C ARG A 53 -7.10 -31.12 19.91
N TRP A 54 -6.00 -30.47 20.23
CA TRP A 54 -5.86 -29.01 20.23
C TRP A 54 -5.27 -28.55 18.90
N ASN A 55 -6.12 -28.38 17.89
CA ASN A 55 -5.71 -27.77 16.63
C ASN A 55 -6.21 -26.32 16.58
N ALA A 56 -5.31 -25.39 16.25
CA ALA A 56 -5.68 -24.00 16.01
C ALA A 56 -6.60 -23.90 14.79
N LYS A 57 -7.70 -23.14 14.90
CA LYS A 57 -8.60 -22.86 13.77
C LYS A 57 -7.83 -22.04 12.74
N ARG A 58 -7.56 -22.62 11.57
CA ARG A 58 -6.99 -21.90 10.43
C ARG A 58 -8.09 -20.98 9.87
N ASN A 59 -7.98 -19.68 10.14
CA ASN A 59 -8.92 -18.66 9.62
C ASN A 59 -8.64 -18.28 8.16
N THR A 60 -7.56 -18.80 7.59
CA THR A 60 -7.15 -18.57 6.21
C THR A 60 -7.11 -19.89 5.47
N THR A 61 -8.08 -20.08 4.59
CA THR A 61 -8.06 -21.14 3.58
C THR A 61 -7.57 -20.48 2.30
N LEU A 62 -6.43 -20.92 1.76
CA LEU A 62 -5.98 -20.49 0.44
C LEU A 62 -7.03 -20.97 -0.57
N LYS A 63 -7.83 -20.04 -1.08
CA LYS A 63 -8.66 -20.32 -2.25
C LYS A 63 -7.74 -20.45 -3.47
N PRO A 64 -8.12 -21.23 -4.49
CA PRO A 64 -7.43 -21.20 -5.77
C PRO A 64 -7.27 -19.74 -6.21
N ASN A 65 -6.05 -19.35 -6.57
CA ASN A 65 -5.76 -18.01 -7.06
C ASN A 65 -6.60 -17.81 -8.34
N GLU A 66 -7.68 -17.04 -8.27
CA GLU A 66 -8.33 -16.55 -9.48
C GLU A 66 -7.30 -15.72 -10.25
N HIS A 67 -7.28 -15.85 -11.57
CA HIS A 67 -6.37 -15.04 -12.38
C HIS A 67 -6.82 -13.58 -12.25
N HIS A 68 -6.09 -12.83 -11.45
CA HIS A 68 -6.20 -11.39 -11.41
C HIS A 68 -5.15 -10.84 -12.37
N ASP A 69 -5.60 -10.21 -13.45
CA ASP A 69 -4.74 -9.38 -14.29
C ASP A 69 -4.33 -8.16 -13.46
N ASP A 70 -3.19 -8.30 -12.78
CA ASP A 70 -2.56 -7.24 -12.00
C ASP A 70 -1.13 -6.99 -12.51
N ALA A 71 -0.89 -7.30 -13.79
CA ALA A 71 0.35 -6.94 -14.45
C ALA A 71 0.31 -5.45 -14.82
N PRO A 72 1.25 -4.63 -14.31
CA PRO A 72 1.29 -3.22 -14.69
C PRO A 72 1.54 -3.12 -16.19
N GLN A 73 0.60 -2.51 -16.92
CA GLN A 73 0.83 -2.17 -18.31
C GLN A 73 1.78 -0.97 -18.37
N GLN A 74 2.78 -1.07 -19.25
CA GLN A 74 3.71 0.03 -19.51
C GLN A 74 2.93 1.24 -20.05
N ALA A 75 3.35 2.43 -19.63
CA ALA A 75 2.78 3.67 -20.14
C ALA A 75 3.02 3.82 -21.64
N LYS A 76 2.04 4.39 -22.35
CA LYS A 76 2.09 4.58 -23.80
C LYS A 76 2.07 6.04 -24.18
N ASN A 77 2.71 6.39 -25.30
CA ASN A 77 2.54 7.70 -25.91
C ASN A 77 1.15 7.81 -26.58
N PRO A 78 0.72 9.00 -27.03
CA PRO A 78 -0.53 9.15 -27.77
C PRO A 78 -0.65 8.31 -29.06
N ASN A 79 0.48 7.94 -29.69
CA ASN A 79 0.49 7.03 -30.85
C ASN A 79 0.27 5.55 -30.47
N GLY A 80 0.29 5.21 -29.17
CA GLY A 80 0.08 3.86 -28.66
C GLY A 80 1.36 3.03 -28.46
N ASP A 81 2.54 3.62 -28.69
CA ASP A 81 3.83 2.96 -28.46
C ASP A 81 4.18 2.97 -26.97
N SER A 82 4.77 1.87 -26.50
CA SER A 82 5.31 1.80 -25.14
C SER A 82 6.51 2.74 -24.99
N VAL A 83 6.48 3.60 -23.97
CA VAL A 83 7.51 4.61 -23.74
C VAL A 83 7.92 4.68 -22.26
N ASP A 84 9.14 5.13 -22.02
CA ASP A 84 9.67 5.47 -20.69
C ASP A 84 9.50 6.98 -20.41
N THR A 85 9.89 7.45 -19.22
CA THR A 85 9.94 8.91 -18.95
C THR A 85 10.98 9.55 -19.84
N VAL A 86 10.90 10.85 -20.07
CA VAL A 86 11.95 11.60 -20.79
C VAL A 86 13.32 11.37 -20.13
N GLU A 87 13.39 11.40 -18.80
CA GLU A 87 14.62 11.16 -18.05
C GLU A 87 15.25 9.76 -18.29
N ARG A 88 14.42 8.76 -18.55
CA ARG A 88 14.85 7.36 -18.76
C ARG A 88 14.94 6.98 -20.23
N THR A 89 14.44 7.83 -21.12
CA THR A 89 14.45 7.57 -22.56
C THR A 89 15.86 7.75 -23.10
N ALA A 90 16.38 6.71 -23.76
CA ALA A 90 17.66 6.80 -24.43
C ALA A 90 17.59 7.81 -25.59
N THR A 91 18.47 8.81 -25.55
CA THR A 91 18.65 9.82 -26.60
C THR A 91 20.13 9.91 -26.99
N HIS A 92 20.44 10.56 -28.11
CA HIS A 92 21.84 10.74 -28.56
C HIS A 92 22.07 12.13 -29.16
N ASN A 93 22.66 13.03 -28.38
CA ASN A 93 23.02 14.43 -28.69
C ASN A 93 21.86 15.37 -29.10
N CYS A 94 20.72 14.81 -29.51
CA CYS A 94 19.48 15.51 -29.80
C CYS A 94 18.37 14.93 -28.91
N PRO A 95 17.31 15.70 -28.60
CA PRO A 95 16.19 15.26 -27.79
C PRO A 95 15.27 14.33 -28.60
N VAL A 96 15.81 13.25 -29.16
CA VAL A 96 15.08 12.27 -29.97
C VAL A 96 15.20 10.91 -29.31
N SER A 97 14.06 10.28 -29.06
CA SER A 97 13.97 8.91 -28.54
C SER A 97 14.61 7.93 -29.52
N MET A 98 15.65 7.21 -29.08
CA MET A 98 16.29 6.15 -29.87
C MET A 98 15.42 4.90 -30.02
N VAL A 99 14.29 4.82 -29.30
CA VAL A 99 13.35 3.71 -29.35
C VAL A 99 12.19 4.00 -30.30
N THR A 100 11.57 5.17 -30.17
CA THR A 100 10.34 5.53 -30.90
C THR A 100 10.56 6.56 -32.00
N GLY A 101 11.68 7.26 -32.02
CA GLY A 101 11.94 8.37 -32.96
C GLY A 101 11.20 9.67 -32.62
N GLU A 102 10.50 9.73 -31.49
CA GLU A 102 9.83 10.94 -31.02
C GLU A 102 10.83 12.02 -30.60
N GLU A 103 10.51 13.28 -30.89
CA GLU A 103 11.19 14.44 -30.32
C GLU A 103 10.61 14.72 -28.93
N LEU A 104 11.49 14.91 -27.94
CA LEU A 104 11.21 15.06 -26.51
C LEU A 104 11.94 16.28 -25.95
N LEU A 105 11.49 17.48 -26.33
CA LEU A 105 12.15 18.73 -25.92
C LEU A 105 11.61 19.21 -24.57
N THR A 106 12.47 19.17 -23.55
CA THR A 106 12.13 19.58 -22.18
C THR A 106 12.77 20.93 -21.86
N LEU A 107 11.98 21.88 -21.35
CA LEU A 107 12.42 23.22 -20.96
C LEU A 107 11.87 23.58 -19.58
N THR A 108 12.74 23.92 -18.63
CA THR A 108 12.33 24.42 -17.31
C THR A 108 12.31 25.95 -17.35
N ASP A 109 11.12 26.54 -17.22
CA ASP A 109 10.95 27.99 -17.31
C ASP A 109 11.10 28.68 -15.95
N GLY A 110 10.88 27.96 -14.85
CA GLY A 110 10.98 28.53 -13.51
C GLY A 110 10.98 27.47 -12.42
N ARG A 111 11.51 27.85 -11.25
CA ARG A 111 11.54 27.04 -10.04
C ARG A 111 10.90 27.82 -8.90
N LEU A 112 10.00 27.16 -8.17
CA LEU A 112 9.50 27.60 -6.88
C LEU A 112 10.35 26.93 -5.80
N ASP A 113 11.17 27.72 -5.11
CA ASP A 113 11.93 27.25 -3.95
C ASP A 113 11.06 27.22 -2.69
N GLY A 114 11.40 26.38 -1.72
CA GLY A 114 10.73 26.35 -0.41
C GLY A 114 10.60 24.94 0.18
N ILE A 115 9.60 24.77 1.05
CA ILE A 115 9.31 23.48 1.72
C ILE A 115 8.79 22.44 0.72
N LEU A 116 8.11 22.90 -0.34
CA LEU A 116 7.70 22.08 -1.47
C LEU A 116 8.33 22.65 -2.74
N PRO A 117 9.60 22.33 -3.04
CA PRO A 117 10.26 22.75 -4.26
C PRO A 117 9.51 22.22 -5.48
N PHE A 118 9.36 23.06 -6.50
CA PHE A 118 8.61 22.71 -7.70
C PHE A 118 9.21 23.37 -8.94
N ASP A 119 9.51 22.58 -9.97
CA ASP A 119 9.99 23.08 -11.26
C ASP A 119 8.82 23.14 -12.24
N PHE A 120 8.56 24.33 -12.78
CA PHE A 120 7.64 24.49 -13.90
C PHE A 120 8.38 24.16 -15.19
N THR A 121 8.19 22.93 -15.63
CA THR A 121 8.77 22.41 -16.88
C THR A 121 7.70 22.24 -17.94
N ARG A 122 8.01 22.67 -19.17
CA ARG A 122 7.27 22.36 -20.38
C ARG A 122 7.95 21.22 -21.13
N LEU A 123 7.15 20.36 -21.74
CA LEU A 123 7.62 19.29 -22.61
C LEU A 123 6.92 19.41 -23.96
N TYR A 124 7.69 19.38 -25.04
CA TYR A 124 7.16 19.10 -26.37
C TYR A 124 7.40 17.63 -26.72
N ARG A 125 6.33 16.95 -27.16
CA ARG A 125 6.37 15.57 -27.64
C ARG A 125 5.68 15.50 -29.00
N THR A 126 6.39 15.02 -30.04
CA THR A 126 5.81 14.96 -31.39
C THR A 126 4.59 14.04 -31.52
N SER A 127 4.52 12.94 -30.78
CA SER A 127 3.31 12.10 -30.78
C SER A 127 2.09 12.79 -30.15
N ALA A 128 2.29 13.85 -29.37
CA ALA A 128 1.22 14.63 -28.77
C ALA A 128 0.77 15.82 -29.64
N VAL A 129 1.21 15.91 -30.91
CA VAL A 129 0.94 17.07 -31.79
C VAL A 129 -0.54 17.34 -32.04
N GLU A 130 -1.43 16.38 -31.80
CA GLU A 130 -2.88 16.58 -31.90
C GLU A 130 -3.54 16.98 -30.57
N LEU A 131 -2.76 17.06 -29.49
CA LEU A 131 -3.23 17.36 -28.15
C LEU A 131 -2.83 18.79 -27.75
N ASP A 132 -3.83 19.59 -27.37
CA ASP A 132 -3.62 20.89 -26.73
C ASP A 132 -3.85 20.77 -25.23
N SER A 133 -2.80 21.01 -24.45
CA SER A 133 -2.84 20.99 -22.98
C SER A 133 -2.68 22.39 -22.37
N GLY A 134 -3.05 23.45 -23.10
CA GLY A 134 -3.07 24.83 -22.62
C GLY A 134 -1.82 25.65 -22.95
N LEU A 135 -0.82 25.04 -23.59
CA LEU A 135 0.38 25.71 -24.09
C LEU A 135 0.57 25.55 -25.60
N GLY A 136 -0.49 25.09 -26.29
CA GLY A 136 -0.48 24.76 -27.70
C GLY A 136 -0.28 23.27 -27.96
N PHE A 137 -0.48 22.91 -29.23
CA PHE A 137 -0.41 21.53 -29.71
C PHE A 137 0.97 20.89 -29.51
N GLY A 138 1.01 19.67 -28.99
CA GLY A 138 2.25 18.93 -28.71
C GLY A 138 2.95 19.33 -27.41
N TRP A 139 2.51 20.42 -26.76
CA TRP A 139 3.10 20.90 -25.51
C TRP A 139 2.30 20.45 -24.29
N SER A 140 3.00 19.95 -23.29
CA SER A 140 2.50 19.68 -21.93
C SER A 140 3.34 20.42 -20.89
N HIS A 141 2.93 20.36 -19.63
CA HIS A 141 3.68 20.96 -18.53
C HIS A 141 3.52 20.18 -17.22
N SER A 142 4.41 20.43 -16.27
CA SER A 142 4.44 19.87 -14.91
C SER A 142 3.08 19.77 -14.17
N LEU A 143 2.11 20.64 -14.50
CA LEU A 143 0.76 20.68 -13.91
C LEU A 143 -0.35 20.16 -14.84
N SER A 144 -0.03 19.62 -16.02
CA SER A 144 -1.02 19.16 -17.01
C SER A 144 -1.47 17.71 -16.82
N GLN A 145 -1.17 17.12 -15.66
CA GLN A 145 -1.60 15.75 -15.34
C GLN A 145 -3.12 15.70 -15.22
N ARG A 146 -3.74 14.63 -15.71
CA ARG A 146 -5.19 14.48 -15.72
C ARG A 146 -5.62 13.02 -15.72
N LEU A 147 -6.89 12.81 -15.43
CA LEU A 147 -7.55 11.51 -15.55
C LEU A 147 -8.60 11.60 -16.66
N GLU A 148 -8.58 10.65 -17.58
CA GLU A 148 -9.56 10.49 -18.64
C GLU A 148 -10.38 9.22 -18.36
N LEU A 149 -11.70 9.29 -18.55
CA LEU A 149 -12.58 8.12 -18.43
C LEU A 149 -12.80 7.53 -19.82
N ASP A 150 -12.46 6.26 -19.99
CA ASP A 150 -12.64 5.52 -21.24
C ASP A 150 -13.32 4.18 -20.95
N GLY A 151 -14.64 4.13 -21.12
CA GLY A 151 -15.47 2.97 -20.78
C GLY A 151 -15.29 2.50 -19.33
N GLU A 152 -14.77 1.29 -19.17
CA GLU A 152 -14.49 0.63 -17.89
C GLU A 152 -13.05 0.85 -17.39
N GLN A 153 -12.33 1.82 -17.97
CA GLN A 153 -10.97 2.18 -17.58
C GLN A 153 -10.88 3.66 -17.20
N VAL A 154 -9.91 3.94 -16.33
CA VAL A 154 -9.44 5.29 -16.02
C VAL A 154 -8.04 5.41 -16.57
N ILE A 155 -7.82 6.31 -17.52
CA ILE A 155 -6.51 6.56 -18.10
C ILE A 155 -5.88 7.71 -17.34
N TRP A 156 -4.79 7.44 -16.63
CA TRP A 156 -3.94 8.51 -16.11
C TRP A 156 -3.05 9.02 -17.23
N VAL A 157 -3.15 10.31 -17.51
CA VAL A 157 -2.24 11.01 -18.41
C VAL A 157 -1.33 11.88 -17.55
N ASP A 158 -0.03 11.57 -17.59
CA ASP A 158 0.96 12.31 -16.83
C ASP A 158 1.38 13.61 -17.54
N HIS A 159 2.31 14.34 -16.91
CA HIS A 159 2.78 15.64 -17.38
C HIS A 159 3.66 15.53 -18.65
N GLU A 160 4.03 14.31 -19.05
CA GLU A 160 4.77 14.01 -20.28
C GLU A 160 3.86 13.50 -21.41
N ASN A 161 2.53 13.58 -21.22
CA ASN A 161 1.50 13.00 -22.09
C ASN A 161 1.59 11.48 -22.26
N ARG A 162 2.19 10.76 -21.29
CA ARG A 162 2.16 9.30 -21.26
C ARG A 162 0.86 8.83 -20.62
N ARG A 163 0.30 7.76 -21.16
CA ARG A 163 -1.02 7.22 -20.82
C ARG A 163 -0.85 5.87 -20.13
N THR A 164 -1.30 5.79 -18.88
CA THR A 164 -1.31 4.56 -18.09
C THR A 164 -2.76 4.19 -17.76
N PRO A 165 -3.27 3.08 -18.31
CA PRO A 165 -4.63 2.64 -18.02
C PRO A 165 -4.70 1.97 -16.65
N PHE A 166 -5.75 2.30 -15.90
CA PHE A 166 -6.13 1.69 -14.64
C PHE A 166 -7.55 1.12 -14.75
N PRO A 167 -7.85 0.01 -14.05
CA PRO A 167 -9.22 -0.47 -13.97
C PRO A 167 -10.11 0.56 -13.28
N ARG A 168 -11.35 0.71 -13.73
CA ARG A 168 -12.30 1.60 -13.08
C ARG A 168 -12.58 1.14 -11.64
N PRO A 169 -12.54 2.05 -10.64
CA PRO A 169 -12.84 1.70 -9.26
C PRO A 169 -14.27 1.18 -9.15
N THR A 170 -14.46 0.07 -8.41
CA THR A 170 -15.78 -0.50 -8.14
C THR A 170 -15.95 -0.74 -6.64
N ALA A 171 -17.18 -1.00 -6.18
CA ALA A 171 -17.40 -1.35 -4.77
C ALA A 171 -16.66 -2.63 -4.33
N ALA A 172 -16.43 -3.57 -5.25
CA ALA A 172 -15.66 -4.79 -4.99
C ALA A 172 -14.13 -4.57 -5.06
N ARG A 173 -13.68 -3.53 -5.78
CA ARG A 173 -12.27 -3.13 -5.92
C ARG A 173 -12.16 -1.61 -5.75
N PRO A 174 -12.26 -1.10 -4.50
CA PRO A 174 -12.02 0.30 -4.22
C PRO A 174 -10.54 0.63 -4.44
N VAL A 175 -10.26 1.90 -4.76
CA VAL A 175 -8.91 2.47 -4.82
C VAL A 175 -8.31 2.66 -3.44
#